data_AF-A0AAD7RTR1-F1
#
_entry.id   AF-A0AAD7RTR1-F1
#
_cell.length_a   1.000
_cell.length_b   1.000
_cell.length_c   1.000
_cell.angle_alpha   90.00
_cell.angle_beta   90.00
_cell.angle_gamma   90.00
#
_symmetry.space_group_name_H-M   'P 1'
#
loop_
_entity.id
_entity.type
_entity.pdbx_description
1 polymer ?
#
loop_
_entity_poly.entity_id
_entity_poly.type
_entity_poly.pdbx_seq_one_letter_code
_entity_poly.pdbx_strand_id
1 'polypeptide(L)'
;MKGIMVDAGATSHIVNDIGKFKSFDDSFQSETHSVELADGTKCNGIAQRRGTAMMCLLDNTRRQHRAQLRDALYIPSYPHDIFSVARATNGGATITFMKGDSHMVTKGSDRAVCSIPQTYQDAIASTKSRQWENAMNEEMRSLEENKTFKLTQLPPGNPVS
;
A
#
# COMPACT_ATOMS: atom_id res chain seq x y z
N MET A 1 0.41 4.48 -14.38
CA MET A 1 -0.48 3.88 -13.37
C MET A 1 0.29 3.95 -12.07
N LYS A 2 -0.20 4.66 -11.04
CA LYS A 2 0.49 4.68 -9.74
C LYS A 2 0.35 3.29 -9.11
N GLY A 3 1.43 2.79 -8.50
CA GLY A 3 1.40 1.52 -7.79
C GLY A 3 0.53 1.61 -6.54
N ILE A 4 0.19 0.45 -5.96
CA ILE A 4 -0.41 0.38 -4.64
C ILE A 4 0.59 -0.26 -3.68
N MET A 5 0.72 0.32 -2.49
CA MET A 5 1.51 -0.24 -1.41
C MET A 5 0.64 -1.17 -0.58
N VAL A 6 1.08 -2.41 -0.37
CA VAL A 6 0.41 -3.36 0.53
C VAL A 6 1.12 -3.30 1.87
N ASP A 7 0.46 -2.77 2.89
CA ASP A 7 1.09 -2.38 4.14
C ASP A 7 0.43 -3.06 5.34
N ALA A 8 1.24 -3.77 6.14
CA ALA A 8 0.81 -4.38 7.39
C ALA A 8 0.82 -3.42 8.58
N GLY A 9 1.56 -2.30 8.50
CA GLY A 9 1.59 -1.25 9.51
C GLY A 9 0.42 -0.27 9.41
N ALA A 10 -0.20 -0.13 8.24
CA ALA A 10 -1.36 0.73 8.06
C ALA A 10 -2.61 0.18 8.77
N THR A 11 -3.29 1.03 9.53
CA THR A 11 -4.57 0.73 10.21
C THR A 11 -5.79 1.02 9.34
N SER A 12 -5.64 1.80 8.27
CA SER A 12 -6.71 2.13 7.34
C SER A 12 -6.24 2.02 5.89
N HIS A 13 -7.18 1.78 4.97
CA HIS A 13 -6.90 1.96 3.55
C HIS A 13 -6.77 3.46 3.26
N ILE A 14 -5.74 3.83 2.49
CA ILE A 14 -5.54 5.22 2.05
C ILE A 14 -5.63 5.23 0.52
N VAL A 15 -6.44 6.14 0.00
CA VAL A 15 -6.65 6.33 -1.43
C VAL A 15 -6.44 7.79 -1.77
N ASN A 16 -5.61 8.07 -2.77
CA ASN A 16 -5.25 9.45 -3.12
C ASN A 16 -6.04 10.03 -4.30
N ASP A 17 -6.87 9.21 -4.95
CA ASP A 17 -7.70 9.59 -6.09
C ASP A 17 -9.18 9.54 -5.69
N ILE A 18 -9.81 10.71 -5.67
CA ILE A 18 -11.22 10.85 -5.30
C ILE A 18 -12.15 10.11 -6.27
N GLY A 19 -11.74 9.96 -7.55
CA GLY A 19 -12.52 9.27 -8.57
C GLY A 19 -12.68 7.76 -8.32
N LYS A 20 -11.88 7.19 -7.40
CA LYS A 20 -12.01 5.79 -6.98
C LYS A 20 -13.12 5.58 -5.95
N PHE A 21 -13.65 6.63 -5.33
CA PHE A 21 -14.70 6.53 -4.33
C PHE A 21 -16.09 6.43 -4.96
N LYS A 22 -16.89 5.48 -4.46
CA LYS A 22 -18.31 5.34 -4.85
C LYS A 22 -19.25 6.09 -3.94
N SER A 23 -18.88 6.18 -2.67
CA SER A 23 -19.67 6.83 -1.64
C SER A 23 -18.75 7.35 -0.56
N PHE A 24 -19.24 8.35 0.15
CA PHE A 24 -18.57 8.93 1.30
C PHE A 24 -19.50 8.87 2.51
N ASP A 25 -18.86 8.87 3.68
CA ASP A 25 -19.53 8.99 4.96
C ASP A 25 -19.62 10.48 5.33
N ASP A 26 -20.82 11.04 5.24
CA ASP A 26 -21.09 12.46 5.50
C ASP A 26 -20.92 12.83 6.99
N SER A 27 -20.84 11.85 7.89
CA SER A 27 -20.56 12.08 9.32
C SER A 27 -19.06 12.24 9.62
N PHE A 28 -18.20 11.97 8.64
CA PHE A 28 -16.75 12.05 8.84
C PHE A 28 -16.30 13.51 8.94
N GLN A 29 -15.64 13.84 10.05
CA GLN A 29 -15.07 15.15 10.31
C GLN A 29 -13.54 15.08 10.16
N SER A 30 -13.01 15.69 9.10
CA SER A 30 -11.57 15.69 8.80
C SER A 30 -10.73 16.39 9.88
N GLU A 31 -11.26 17.48 10.44
CA GLU A 31 -10.56 18.32 11.43
C GLU A 31 -10.27 17.59 12.74
N THR A 32 -11.17 16.68 13.13
CA THR A 32 -11.04 15.90 14.36
C THR A 32 -10.30 14.58 14.14
N HIS A 33 -9.92 14.25 12.89
CA HIS A 33 -9.25 13.01 12.56
C HIS A 33 -7.73 13.21 12.52
N SER A 34 -7.01 12.40 13.31
CA SER A 34 -5.55 12.36 13.32
C SER A 34 -5.05 11.11 12.61
N VAL A 35 -4.10 11.26 11.70
CA VAL A 35 -3.30 10.17 11.15
C VAL A 35 -1.95 10.17 11.87
N GLU A 36 -1.57 9.05 12.46
CA GLU A 36 -0.26 8.86 13.10
C GLU A 36 0.68 8.15 12.13
N LEU A 37 1.87 8.72 11.93
CA LEU A 37 2.91 8.18 11.06
C LEU A 37 3.84 7.23 11.84
N ALA A 38 4.68 6.50 11.11
CA ALA A 38 5.63 5.55 11.70
C ALA A 38 6.66 6.20 12.63
N ASP A 39 6.95 7.49 12.45
CA ASP A 39 7.82 8.28 13.34
C ASP A 39 7.11 8.80 14.60
N GLY A 40 5.83 8.45 14.78
CA GLY A 40 4.98 8.87 15.90
C GLY A 40 4.38 10.27 15.74
N THR A 41 4.67 10.97 14.65
CA THR A 41 4.06 12.28 14.38
C THR A 41 2.58 12.12 14.04
N LYS A 42 1.77 13.12 14.45
CA LYS A 42 0.34 13.16 14.19
C LYS A 42 0.01 14.30 13.26
N CYS A 43 -0.68 13.98 12.18
CA CYS A 43 -1.17 14.95 11.21
C CYS A 43 -2.70 14.99 11.28
N ASN A 44 -3.25 16.18 11.53
CA ASN A 44 -4.70 16.40 11.51
C ASN A 44 -5.13 16.99 10.17
N GLY A 45 -6.36 16.71 9.75
CA GLY A 45 -6.95 17.32 8.54
C GLY A 45 -6.39 16.81 7.20
N ILE A 46 -5.39 15.93 7.20
CA ILE A 46 -4.86 15.34 5.96
C ILE A 46 -5.82 14.34 5.32
N ALA A 47 -6.60 13.63 6.15
CA ALA A 47 -7.72 12.81 5.71
C ALA A 47 -8.92 13.69 5.46
N GLN A 48 -9.17 14.00 4.19
CA GLN A 48 -10.21 14.93 3.79
C GLN A 48 -11.60 14.28 3.83
N ARG A 49 -11.68 12.99 3.52
CA ARG A 49 -12.95 12.24 3.50
C ARG A 49 -12.73 10.78 3.92
N ARG A 50 -13.81 10.12 4.36
CA ARG A 50 -13.88 8.67 4.56
C ARG A 50 -14.99 8.10 3.70
N GLY A 51 -14.80 6.92 3.13
CA GLY A 51 -15.82 6.34 2.26
C GLY A 51 -15.50 4.94 1.76
N THR A 52 -16.29 4.50 0.78
CA THR A 52 -16.04 3.23 0.09
C THR A 52 -15.33 3.49 -1.23
N ALA A 53 -14.08 3.06 -1.32
CA ALA A 53 -13.28 3.14 -2.54
C ALA A 53 -13.28 1.82 -3.31
N MET A 54 -13.13 1.91 -4.62
CA MET A 54 -12.98 0.79 -5.53
C MET A 54 -11.52 0.65 -5.92
N MET A 55 -10.98 -0.52 -5.70
CA MET A 55 -9.65 -0.90 -6.15
C MET A 55 -9.75 -1.96 -7.24
N CYS A 56 -8.96 -1.79 -8.30
CA CYS A 56 -8.87 -2.76 -9.37
C CYS A 56 -7.55 -3.50 -9.25
N LEU A 57 -7.62 -4.77 -8.90
CA LEU A 57 -6.49 -5.69 -8.85
C LEU A 57 -6.43 -6.46 -10.18
N LEU A 58 -5.23 -6.72 -10.67
CA LEU A 58 -5.04 -7.61 -11.81
C LEU A 58 -4.51 -8.93 -11.27
N ASP A 59 -5.09 -10.04 -11.72
CA ASP A 59 -4.50 -11.35 -11.48
C ASP A 59 -3.38 -11.67 -12.49
N ASN A 60 -2.76 -12.84 -12.34
CA ASN A 60 -1.70 -13.35 -13.20
C ASN A 60 -2.16 -13.60 -14.66
N THR A 61 -3.47 -13.71 -14.90
CA THR A 61 -4.07 -13.83 -16.23
C THR A 61 -4.44 -12.48 -16.84
N ARG A 62 -4.11 -11.36 -16.17
CA ARG A 62 -4.54 -9.99 -16.48
C ARG A 62 -6.04 -9.78 -16.37
N ARG A 63 -6.77 -10.69 -15.72
CA ARG A 63 -8.18 -10.48 -15.41
C ARG A 63 -8.28 -9.49 -14.25
N GLN A 64 -9.17 -8.53 -14.42
CA GLN A 64 -9.37 -7.46 -13.45
C GLN A 64 -10.39 -7.88 -12.40
N HIS A 65 -9.97 -7.84 -11.14
CA HIS A 65 -10.78 -8.07 -9.96
C HIS A 65 -11.08 -6.74 -9.29
N ARG A 66 -12.35 -6.50 -8.96
CA ARG A 66 -12.76 -5.29 -8.24
C ARG A 66 -12.89 -5.59 -6.76
N ALA A 67 -12.07 -4.95 -5.94
CA ALA A 67 -12.16 -4.99 -4.49
C ALA A 67 -12.82 -3.69 -3.98
N GLN A 68 -13.67 -3.83 -2.97
CA GLN A 68 -14.26 -2.71 -2.24
C GLN A 68 -13.45 -2.46 -0.96
N LEU A 69 -12.86 -1.28 -0.86
CA LEU A 69 -12.18 -0.80 0.33
C LEU A 69 -13.18 0.04 1.13
N ARG A 70 -13.83 -0.60 2.11
CA ARG A 70 -14.76 0.09 3.03
C ARG A 70 -13.96 0.92 4.03
N ASP A 71 -14.53 2.07 4.40
CA ASP A 71 -13.95 3.05 5.32
C ASP A 71 -12.53 3.52 4.94
N ALA A 72 -12.24 3.57 3.64
CA ALA A 72 -10.99 4.10 3.14
C ALA A 72 -10.92 5.61 3.38
N LEU A 73 -9.73 6.10 3.72
CA LEU A 73 -9.45 7.52 3.87
C LEU A 73 -9.00 8.09 2.53
N TYR A 74 -9.62 9.20 2.13
CA TYR A 74 -9.17 10.01 1.02
C TYR A 74 -8.09 10.98 1.52
N ILE A 75 -6.85 10.76 1.11
CA ILE A 75 -5.69 11.59 1.44
C ILE A 75 -4.96 11.95 0.14
N PRO A 76 -5.30 13.08 -0.51
CA PRO A 76 -4.70 13.44 -1.80
C PRO A 76 -3.22 13.79 -1.73
N SER A 77 -2.72 14.15 -0.53
CA SER A 77 -1.30 14.48 -0.33
C SER A 77 -0.40 13.24 -0.33
N TYR A 78 -0.94 12.03 -0.20
CA TYR A 78 -0.14 10.80 -0.19
C TYR A 78 0.30 10.42 -1.62
N PRO A 79 1.56 10.00 -1.80
CA PRO A 79 2.12 9.77 -3.13
C PRO A 79 1.45 8.60 -3.86
N HIS A 80 1.07 7.55 -3.12
CA HIS A 80 0.47 6.30 -3.61
C HIS A 80 -0.71 5.85 -2.74
N ASP A 81 -1.54 4.95 -3.27
CA ASP A 81 -2.58 4.30 -2.46
C ASP A 81 -1.92 3.30 -1.47
N ILE A 82 -2.52 3.14 -0.29
CA ILE A 82 -2.10 2.16 0.71
C ILE A 82 -3.24 1.18 0.98
N PHE A 83 -2.96 -0.09 0.75
CA PHE A 83 -3.80 -1.21 1.10
C PHE A 83 -3.40 -1.76 2.48
N SER A 84 -4.16 -1.41 3.51
CA SER A 84 -3.99 -1.98 4.85
C SER A 84 -4.31 -3.49 4.87
N VAL A 85 -3.29 -4.30 5.14
CA VAL A 85 -3.41 -5.75 5.37
C VAL A 85 -4.31 -5.98 6.59
N ALA A 86 -4.11 -5.22 7.67
CA ALA A 86 -4.88 -5.36 8.91
C ALA A 86 -6.39 -5.14 8.70
N ARG A 87 -6.78 -4.11 7.94
CA ARG A 87 -8.19 -3.88 7.56
C ARG A 87 -8.74 -5.01 6.71
N ALA A 88 -7.96 -5.46 5.73
CA ALA A 88 -8.40 -6.51 4.82
C ALA A 88 -8.62 -7.85 5.54
N THR A 89 -7.71 -8.22 6.44
CA THR A 89 -7.81 -9.46 7.22
C THR A 89 -8.94 -9.40 8.25
N ASN A 90 -9.20 -8.24 8.87
CA ASN A 90 -10.41 -8.02 9.68
C ASN A 90 -11.69 -8.20 8.86
N GLY A 91 -11.65 -7.89 7.55
CA GLY A 91 -12.72 -8.16 6.59
C GLY A 91 -12.81 -9.63 6.13
N GLY A 92 -11.99 -10.53 6.69
CA GLY A 92 -11.98 -11.95 6.36
C GLY A 92 -11.12 -12.32 5.15
N ALA A 93 -10.31 -11.40 4.63
CA ALA A 93 -9.32 -11.74 3.61
C ALA A 93 -8.13 -12.50 4.21
N THR A 94 -7.51 -13.34 3.40
CA THR A 94 -6.21 -13.94 3.68
C THR A 94 -5.21 -13.43 2.65
N ILE A 95 -4.09 -12.91 3.13
CA ILE A 95 -3.01 -12.39 2.29
C ILE A 95 -1.80 -13.26 2.56
N THR A 96 -1.25 -13.84 1.50
CA THR A 96 -0.13 -14.76 1.59
C THR A 96 0.99 -14.22 0.72
N PHE A 97 2.12 -13.92 1.35
CA PHE A 97 3.34 -13.50 0.64
C PHE A 97 4.24 -14.71 0.45
N MET A 98 4.46 -15.08 -0.80
CA MET A 98 5.43 -16.09 -1.18
C MET A 98 6.34 -15.51 -2.26
N LYS A 99 7.60 -15.97 -2.26
CA LYS A 99 8.55 -15.64 -3.32
C LYS A 99 7.96 -16.08 -4.66
N GLY A 100 7.57 -15.11 -5.49
CA GLY A 100 7.02 -15.34 -6.82
C GLY A 100 5.54 -15.74 -6.89
N ASP A 101 4.84 -15.91 -5.76
CA ASP A 101 3.41 -16.30 -5.74
C ASP A 101 2.64 -15.68 -4.57
N SER A 102 2.68 -14.34 -4.49
CA SER A 102 1.89 -13.61 -3.49
C SER A 102 0.44 -13.46 -3.97
N HIS A 103 -0.50 -13.82 -3.10
CA HIS A 103 -1.92 -13.83 -3.46
C HIS A 103 -2.81 -13.38 -2.32
N MET A 104 -3.94 -12.79 -2.71
CA MET A 104 -5.02 -12.43 -1.80
C MET A 104 -6.23 -13.32 -2.08
N VAL A 105 -6.82 -13.87 -1.03
CA VAL A 105 -8.05 -14.67 -1.06
C VAL A 105 -9.10 -13.99 -0.19
N THR A 106 -10.33 -13.88 -0.69
CA THR A 106 -11.48 -13.42 0.10
C THR A 106 -12.53 -14.54 0.16
N LYS A 107 -13.35 -14.57 1.22
CA LYS A 107 -14.44 -15.56 1.35
C LYS A 107 -15.53 -15.25 0.29
N GLY A 108 -15.47 -15.95 -0.84
CA GLY A 108 -16.37 -15.77 -1.98
C GLY A 108 -15.64 -15.60 -3.29
N SER A 109 -14.83 -16.60 -3.67
CA SER A 109 -14.35 -16.87 -5.04
C SER A 109 -13.93 -15.65 -5.90
N ASP A 110 -12.70 -15.17 -5.71
CA ASP A 110 -11.77 -14.93 -6.82
C ASP A 110 -10.35 -14.77 -6.24
N ARG A 111 -9.38 -15.47 -6.85
CA ARG A 111 -7.96 -15.40 -6.47
C ARG A 111 -7.34 -14.21 -7.20
N ALA A 112 -6.97 -13.14 -6.49
CA ALA A 112 -6.16 -12.07 -7.08
C ALA A 112 -4.67 -12.40 -6.86
N VAL A 113 -4.00 -12.88 -7.92
CA VAL A 113 -2.56 -13.15 -7.94
C VAL A 113 -1.84 -11.94 -8.53
N CYS A 114 -1.17 -11.13 -7.72
CA CYS A 114 -0.38 -10.01 -8.26
C CYS A 114 0.99 -10.54 -8.72
N SER A 115 1.30 -10.42 -10.01
CA SER A 115 2.62 -10.76 -10.54
C SER A 115 3.64 -9.70 -10.12
N ILE A 116 4.32 -9.97 -9.00
CA ILE A 116 5.44 -9.19 -8.49
C ILE A 116 6.72 -9.67 -9.20
N PRO A 117 7.61 -8.77 -9.66
CA PRO A 117 8.88 -9.16 -10.29
C PRO A 117 9.70 -10.08 -9.36
N GLN A 118 10.27 -11.16 -9.90
CA GLN A 118 10.93 -12.19 -9.09
C GLN A 118 12.37 -11.84 -8.74
N THR A 119 12.98 -10.94 -9.51
CA THR A 119 14.35 -10.47 -9.34
C THR A 119 14.44 -8.97 -9.65
N TYR A 120 15.54 -8.33 -9.22
CA TYR A 120 15.87 -6.97 -9.65
C TYR A 120 15.88 -6.85 -11.18
N GLN A 121 16.42 -7.86 -11.87
CA GLN A 121 16.44 -7.96 -13.33
C GLN A 121 15.03 -7.95 -13.94
N ASP A 122 14.08 -8.68 -13.34
CA ASP A 122 12.69 -8.69 -13.80
C ASP A 122 11.99 -7.35 -13.56
N ALA A 123 12.32 -6.68 -12.45
CA ALA A 123 11.76 -5.38 -12.11
C ALA A 123 12.19 -4.31 -13.13
N ILE A 124 13.49 -4.27 -13.49
CA ILE A 124 14.05 -3.30 -14.45
C ILE A 124 13.71 -3.62 -15.91
N ALA A 125 13.53 -4.90 -16.25
CA ALA A 125 13.14 -5.32 -17.60
C ALA A 125 11.64 -5.15 -17.88
N SER A 126 10.82 -4.91 -16.84
CA SER A 126 9.38 -4.75 -17.02
C SER A 126 9.01 -3.43 -17.68
N THR A 127 7.88 -3.39 -18.41
CA THR A 127 7.32 -2.15 -18.96
C THR A 127 6.90 -1.12 -17.89
N LYS A 128 6.90 -1.53 -16.62
CA LYS A 128 6.62 -0.68 -15.46
C LYS A 128 7.90 -0.31 -14.69
N SER A 129 9.09 -0.70 -15.15
CA SER A 129 10.35 -0.55 -14.43
C SER A 129 10.59 0.86 -13.92
N ARG A 130 10.35 1.87 -14.76
CA ARG A 130 10.47 3.28 -14.39
C ARG A 130 9.51 3.70 -13.27
N GLN A 131 8.33 3.09 -13.18
CA GLN A 131 7.38 3.33 -12.07
C GLN A 131 7.85 2.65 -10.79
N TRP A 132 8.44 1.45 -10.88
CA TRP A 132 9.02 0.74 -9.74
C TRP A 132 10.26 1.45 -9.21
N GLU A 133 11.16 1.87 -10.10
CA GLU A 133 12.34 2.66 -9.77
C GLU A 133 11.96 3.98 -9.11
N ASN A 134 10.98 4.72 -9.67
CA ASN A 134 10.50 5.94 -9.04
C ASN A 134 9.87 5.69 -7.67
N ALA A 135 9.05 4.64 -7.52
CA ALA A 135 8.42 4.30 -6.24
C ALA A 135 9.46 3.87 -5.18
N MET A 136 10.46 3.07 -5.57
CA MET A 136 11.57 2.68 -4.69
C MET A 136 12.45 3.88 -4.31
N ASN A 137 12.73 4.78 -5.25
CA ASN A 137 13.48 6.00 -4.99
C ASN A 137 12.69 6.99 -4.13
N GLU A 138 11.37 7.08 -4.31
CA GLU A 138 10.49 7.88 -3.45
C GLU A 138 10.42 7.28 -2.04
N GLU A 139 10.30 5.96 -1.93
CA GLU A 139 10.31 5.28 -0.64
C GLU A 139 11.65 5.50 0.06
N MET A 140 12.79 5.15 -0.56
CA MET A 140 14.14 5.37 -0.02
C MET A 140 14.40 6.83 0.39
N ARG A 141 13.89 7.79 -0.39
CA ARG A 141 14.02 9.21 -0.05
C ARG A 141 13.14 9.61 1.12
N SER A 142 11.88 9.18 1.16
CA SER A 142 10.99 9.45 2.31
C SER A 142 11.56 8.88 3.60
N LEU A 143 12.20 7.73 3.46
CA LEU A 143 12.91 7.00 4.48
C LEU A 143 14.13 7.82 5.00
N GLU A 144 14.92 8.43 4.11
CA GLU A 144 16.07 9.27 4.46
C GLU A 144 15.64 10.63 5.06
N GLU A 145 14.61 11.25 4.48
CA GLU A 145 14.04 12.52 4.93
C GLU A 145 13.44 12.41 6.34
N ASN A 146 12.81 11.28 6.66
CA ASN A 146 12.20 11.02 7.97
C ASN A 146 13.14 10.38 9.00
N LYS A 147 14.45 10.24 8.70
CA LYS A 147 15.48 9.65 9.59
C LYS A 147 15.08 8.27 10.15
N THR A 148 14.35 7.46 9.38
CA THR A 148 13.69 6.25 9.90
C THR A 148 14.64 5.06 10.03
N PHE A 149 15.88 5.16 9.54
CA PHE A 149 16.92 4.14 9.68
C PHE A 149 18.30 4.78 9.79
N LYS A 150 19.20 4.04 10.42
CA LYS A 150 20.61 4.39 10.56
C LYS A 150 21.42 3.27 9.93
N LEU A 151 22.13 3.57 8.84
CA LEU A 151 23.12 2.65 8.30
C LEU A 151 24.23 2.48 9.34
N THR A 152 24.33 1.29 9.92
CA THR A 152 25.43 0.90 10.79
C THR A 152 26.47 0.13 9.96
N GLN A 153 27.74 0.34 10.25
CA GLN A 153 28.76 -0.59 9.75
C GLN A 153 28.57 -1.95 10.41
N LEU A 154 28.85 -3.03 9.66
CA LEU A 154 28.84 -4.37 10.23
C LEU A 154 29.75 -4.41 11.47
N PRO A 155 29.28 -4.91 12.62
CA PRO A 155 30.14 -5.10 13.78
C PRO A 155 31.32 -6.01 13.41
N PRO A 156 32.54 -5.67 13.84
CA PRO A 156 33.69 -6.53 13.59
C PRO A 156 33.45 -7.90 14.23
N GLY A 157 33.51 -8.98 13.43
CA GLY A 157 33.41 -10.36 13.90
C GLY A 157 32.26 -11.19 13.32
N ASN A 158 31.35 -10.61 12.53
CA ASN A 158 30.33 -11.38 11.82
C ASN A 158 30.68 -11.51 10.32
N PRO A 159 31.41 -12.56 9.91
CA PRO A 159 31.46 -12.90 8.50
C PRO A 159 30.06 -13.28 8.03
N VAL A 160 29.62 -12.66 6.94
CA VAL A 160 28.39 -13.04 6.23
C VAL A 160 28.66 -14.42 5.63
N SER A 161 28.00 -15.45 6.17
CA SER A 161 27.96 -16.80 5.60
C SER A 161 27.02 -16.86 4.41
#